data_AF-A0A6I4I379-F1
#
_entry.id   AF-A0A6I4I379-F1
#
_cell.length_a   1.000
_cell.length_b   1.000
_cell.length_c   1.000
_cell.angle_alpha   90.00
_cell.angle_beta   90.00
_cell.angle_gamma   90.00
#
_symmetry.space_group_name_H-M   'P 1'
#
loop_
_entity.id
_entity.type
_entity.pdbx_description
1 polymer ?
#
loop_
_entity_poly.entity_id
_entity_poly.type
_entity_poly.pdbx_seq_one_letter_code
_entity_poly.pdbx_strand_id
1 'polypeptide(L)' 'MATEGTNEFLIHEIRNQLSNITLSAVQLKHELPTIDTDMAFYVDTIMAGCNKINDLLKDMNE' A
#
# COMPACT_ATOMS: atom_id res chain seq x y z
N MET A 1 -22.11 3.52 21.76
CA MET A 1 -21.44 4.64 21.04
C MET A 1 -19.93 4.58 21.30
N ALA A 2 -19.23 3.58 20.74
CA ALA A 2 -17.78 3.44 20.93
C ALA A 2 -17.09 2.78 19.70
N THR A 3 -17.63 3.03 18.50
CA THR A 3 -17.20 2.34 17.27
C THR A 3 -16.53 3.27 16.25
N GLU A 4 -16.80 4.58 16.29
CA GLU A 4 -16.26 5.53 15.30
C GLU A 4 -14.75 5.76 15.44
N GLY A 5 -14.25 6.00 16.66
CA GLY A 5 -12.81 6.24 16.89
C GLY A 5 -11.89 5.05 16.58
N THR A 6 -12.42 3.83 16.65
CA THR A 6 -11.65 2.61 16.36
C THR A 6 -11.49 2.37 14.86
N ASN A 7 -12.48 2.79 14.06
CA ASN A 7 -12.47 2.61 12.62
C ASN A 7 -11.49 3.58 11.94
N GLU A 8 -11.52 4.85 12.32
CA GLU A 8 -10.59 5.86 11.81
C GLU A 8 -9.13 5.53 12.17
N PHE A 9 -8.88 5.06 13.39
CA PHE A 9 -7.57 4.59 13.82
C PHE A 9 -7.09 3.39 12.98
N LEU A 10 -7.96 2.41 12.74
CA LEU A 10 -7.62 1.24 11.93
C LEU A 10 -7.31 1.64 10.49
N ILE A 11 -8.11 2.53 9.90
CA ILE A 11 -7.88 3.05 8.54
C ILE A 11 -6.53 3.78 8.46
N HIS A 12 -6.21 4.62 9.46
CA HIS A 12 -4.92 5.29 9.55
C HIS A 12 -3.75 4.30 9.58
N GLU A 13 -3.81 3.29 10.46
CA GLU A 13 -2.77 2.28 10.58
C GLU A 13 -2.59 1.49 9.29
N ILE A 14 -3.68 1.11 8.61
CA ILE A 14 -3.57 0.42 7.32
C ILE A 14 -2.94 1.33 6.27
N ARG A 15 -3.35 2.60 6.16
CA ARG A 15 -2.74 3.58 5.23
C ARG A 15 -1.24 3.75 5.47
N ASN A 16 -0.82 3.77 6.74
CA ASN A 16 0.58 3.82 7.12
C ASN A 16 1.34 2.58 6.63
N GLN A 17 0.79 1.37 6.82
CA GLN A 17 1.40 0.14 6.31
C GLN A 17 1.48 0.11 4.77
N LEU A 18 0.43 0.54 4.07
CA LEU A 18 0.43 0.64 2.61
C LEU A 18 1.51 1.61 2.10
N SER A 19 1.72 2.71 2.82
CA SER A 19 2.76 3.70 2.50
C SER A 19 4.16 3.09 2.68
N ASN A 20 4.38 2.35 3.76
CA ASN A 20 5.64 1.65 4.01
C ASN A 20 5.93 0.60 2.93
N ILE A 21 4.94 -0.24 2.58
CA ILE A 21 5.10 -1.26 1.53
C ILE A 21 5.41 -0.61 0.19
N THR A 22 4.71 0.47 -0.16
CA THR A 22 4.94 1.21 -1.40
C THR A 22 6.36 1.77 -1.45
N LEU A 23 6.83 2.40 -0.36
CA LEU A 23 8.18 2.94 -0.27
C LEU A 23 9.24 1.84 -0.40
N SER A 24 9.10 0.74 0.33
CA SER A 24 10.02 -0.39 0.26
C SER A 24 10.06 -1.03 -1.12
N ALA A 25 8.91 -1.16 -1.80
CA ALA A 25 8.85 -1.69 -3.16
C ALA A 25 9.57 -0.78 -4.18
N VAL A 26 9.44 0.54 -4.03
CA VAL A 26 10.16 1.52 -4.86
C VAL A 26 11.66 1.47 -4.58
N GLN A 27 12.07 1.44 -3.31
CA GLN A 27 13.48 1.33 -2.94
C GLN A 27 14.11 0.04 -3.45
N LEU A 28 13.40 -1.09 -3.33
CA LEU A 28 13.85 -2.38 -3.84
C LEU A 28 14.11 -2.33 -5.35
N LYS A 29 13.26 -1.66 -6.13
CA LYS A 29 13.51 -1.43 -7.56
C LYS A 29 14.84 -0.70 -7.80
N HIS A 30 15.16 0.29 -6.99
CA HIS A 30 16.39 1.06 -7.14
C HIS A 30 17.65 0.32 -6.66
N GLU A 31 17.52 -0.59 -5.69
CA GLU A 31 18.64 -1.37 -5.14
C GLU A 31 19.01 -2.58 -6.00
N LEU A 32 18.06 -3.11 -6.79
CA LEU A 32 18.32 -4.26 -7.64
C LEU A 32 19.20 -3.88 -8.84
N PRO A 33 20.35 -4.54 -9.05
CA PRO A 33 21.28 -4.20 -10.12
C PRO A 33 20.71 -4.46 -11.53
N THR A 34 19.71 -5.33 -11.63
CA THR A 34 18.92 -5.57 -12.83
C THR A 34 17.52 -5.95 -12.40
N ILE A 35 16.53 -5.20 -12.88
CA ILE A 35 15.13 -5.60 -12.76
C ILE A 35 14.80 -6.36 -14.04
N ASP A 36 14.59 -7.68 -13.93
CA ASP A 36 14.02 -8.44 -15.03
C ASP A 36 12.50 -8.22 -15.13
N THR A 37 11.92 -8.71 -16.23
CA THR A 37 10.49 -8.51 -16.53
C THR A 37 9.59 -9.07 -15.43
N ASP A 38 9.98 -10.16 -14.78
CA ASP A 38 9.18 -10.82 -13.75
C ASP A 38 9.22 -10.01 -12.46
N MET A 39 10.39 -9.52 -12.04
CA MET A 39 10.52 -8.63 -10.90
C MET A 39 9.76 -7.31 -11.10
N ALA A 40 9.84 -6.72 -12.30
CA ALA A 40 9.06 -5.53 -12.63
C ALA A 40 7.56 -5.79 -12.46
N PHE A 41 7.08 -6.92 -13.01
CA PHE A 41 5.69 -7.34 -12.91
C PHE A 41 5.25 -7.55 -11.44
N TYR A 42 6.06 -8.21 -10.62
CA TYR A 42 5.74 -8.43 -9.21
C TYR A 42 5.65 -7.12 -8.43
N VAL A 43 6.62 -6.21 -8.61
CA VAL A 43 6.58 -4.91 -7.94
C VAL A 43 5.38 -4.08 -8.39
N ASP A 44 5.10 -4.02 -9.68
CA ASP A 44 3.97 -3.27 -10.22
C ASP A 44 2.64 -3.84 -9.71
N THR A 45 2.53 -5.17 -9.59
CA THR A 45 1.37 -5.85 -9.01
C THR A 45 1.19 -5.48 -7.54
N ILE A 46 2.27 -5.48 -6.75
CA ILE A 46 2.24 -5.08 -5.33
C ILE A 46 1.79 -3.63 -5.18
N MET A 47 2.36 -2.71 -5.97
CA MET A 47 1.98 -1.29 -5.92
C MET A 47 0.53 -1.07 -6.34
N ALA A 48 0.07 -1.74 -7.41
CA ALA A 48 -1.32 -1.68 -7.85
C ALA A 48 -2.28 -2.18 -6.76
N GLY A 49 -1.93 -3.26 -6.06
CA GLY A 49 -2.67 -3.77 -4.91
C GLY A 49 -2.74 -2.76 -3.77
N CYS A 50 -1.62 -2.15 -3.40
CA CYS A 50 -1.58 -1.13 -2.33
C CYS A 50 -2.47 0.07 -2.66
N ASN A 51 -2.42 0.56 -3.90
CA ASN A 51 -3.26 1.65 -4.37
C ASN A 51 -4.74 1.27 -4.32
N LYS A 52 -5.10 0.06 -4.78
CA LYS A 52 -6.48 -0.39 -4.76
C LYS A 52 -7.04 -0.48 -3.34
N ILE A 53 -6.26 -0.99 -2.38
CA ILE A 53 -6.67 -1.04 -0.97
C ILE A 53 -6.85 0.38 -0.43
N ASN A 54 -5.92 1.29 -0.73
CA ASN A 54 -6.03 2.68 -0.27
C ASN A 54 -7.29 3.38 -0.79
N ASP A 55 -7.67 3.13 -2.04
CA ASP A 55 -8.90 3.68 -2.62
C ASP A 55 -10.15 3.08 -1.96
N LEU A 56 -10.19 1.76 -1.72
CA LEU A 56 -11.29 1.13 -0.97
C LEU A 56 -11.44 1.73 0.44
N LEU A 57 -10.33 2.06 1.11
CA LEU A 57 -10.35 2.71 2.43
C LEU A 57 -10.82 4.17 2.37
N LYS A 58 -10.69 4.86 1.23
CA LYS A 58 -11.29 6.20 1.03
C LYS A 58 -12.80 6.08 0.91
N ASP A 59 -13.27 5.14 0.09
CA ASP A 59 -14.70 4.89 -0.11
C ASP A 59 -15.42 4.49 1.20
N MET A 60 -14.69 3.89 2.16
CA MET A 60 -15.23 3.54 3.49
C MET A 60 -15.30 4.70 4.48
N ASN A 61 -14.66 5.83 4.15
CA ASN A 61 -14.52 7.00 5.03
C ASN A 61 -15.26 8.25 4.47
N GLU A 62 -15.93 8.09 3.33
CA GLU A 62 -16.87 9.04 2.70
C GLU A 62 -18.32 8.58 2.96
#